data_AF-D9XC07-F1
#
_entry.id   AF-D9XC07-F1
#
_cell.length_a   1.000
_cell.length_b   1.000
_cell.length_c   1.000
_cell.angle_alpha   90.00
_cell.angle_beta   90.00
_cell.angle_gamma   90.00
#
_symmetry.space_group_name_H-M   'P 1'
#
loop_
_entity.id
_entity.type
_entity.pdbx_description
1 polymer ?
#
loop_
_entity_poly.entity_id
_entity_poly.type
_entity_poly.pdbx_seq_one_letter_code
_entity_poly.pdbx_strand_id
1 'polypeptide(L)'
;ARPSRPPPACRSSPRRSPKGPLRNRALAIYTTCGATGYSMGLVFSGLLTEASWRLTMLLPAPVALIALLVGLKLLPRSERERGEGGYDIPGAVLGTASMLLLVFTVVEAPEVGWAAARTVLSFAAVAVLLAAFVAVERRSPSPLIRLGVLRSGPQVRAQLGAMTFIGSYIGFQFLVTLYMQQLLGWSALHTALAFLPAGALVALSATKVGAVIDRFGTARLMVLGFVLMVVGYVLFLRVDLHPVYAAAILPTMLLVGSGFALTFPSLNVQATNGVDEHEQGMVSGLLNTSVQVGGAIFLAVVTAVVTANAPEKGAVTPQAVLDSYRPGFVVVTLIALAGLLITLTGLRTRRGRPSVVVAKSTLREAERVPVRD
;
A
#
# COMPACT_ATOMS: atom_id res chain seq x y z
N ALA A 1 64.85 -42.39 -1.28
CA ALA A 1 64.17 -41.85 -0.08
C ALA A 1 63.37 -40.61 -0.50
N ARG A 2 62.15 -40.46 0.03
CA ARG A 2 61.04 -39.62 -0.48
C ARG A 2 61.33 -38.10 -0.50
N PRO A 3 60.89 -37.35 -1.53
CA PRO A 3 60.57 -35.94 -1.39
C PRO A 3 59.13 -35.76 -0.84
N SER A 4 58.98 -34.72 -0.04
CA SER A 4 57.87 -34.37 0.84
C SER A 4 56.55 -34.04 0.13
N ARG A 5 55.44 -34.44 0.77
CA ARG A 5 54.07 -34.04 0.44
C ARG A 5 53.86 -32.52 0.68
N PRO A 6 53.08 -31.81 -0.15
CA PRO A 6 52.62 -30.45 0.16
C PRO A 6 51.43 -30.46 1.16
N PRO A 7 51.28 -29.44 2.03
CA PRO A 7 50.15 -29.32 2.96
C PRO A 7 48.89 -28.70 2.32
N PRO A 8 47.70 -28.87 2.94
CA PRO A 8 46.41 -28.47 2.37
C PRO A 8 45.98 -27.05 2.77
N ALA A 9 45.27 -26.39 1.84
CA ALA A 9 44.17 -25.43 2.02
C ALA A 9 44.27 -24.26 3.04
N CYS A 10 44.26 -23.01 2.53
CA CYS A 10 43.35 -21.92 2.95
C CYS A 10 43.53 -20.73 1.99
N ARG A 11 42.71 -20.60 0.94
CA ARG A 11 41.52 -19.71 0.90
C ARG A 11 41.72 -18.36 1.60
N SER A 12 42.32 -17.41 0.89
CA SER A 12 42.18 -15.98 1.17
C SER A 12 41.93 -15.20 -0.13
N SER A 13 40.78 -15.47 -0.77
CA SER A 13 40.15 -14.48 -1.64
C SER A 13 39.08 -13.75 -0.81
N PRO A 14 39.08 -12.41 -0.76
CA PRO A 14 38.08 -11.66 -0.02
C PRO A 14 36.73 -11.94 -0.66
N ARG A 15 35.85 -12.58 0.10
CA ARG A 15 34.45 -12.83 -0.27
C ARG A 15 33.77 -11.49 -0.54
N ARG A 16 33.72 -11.06 -1.81
CA ARG A 16 32.55 -10.35 -2.32
C ARG A 16 31.37 -11.30 -2.10
N SER A 17 30.51 -10.98 -1.14
CA SER A 17 29.33 -11.76 -0.80
C SER A 17 28.59 -12.24 -2.06
N PRO A 18 28.37 -13.55 -2.28
CA PRO A 18 27.68 -14.09 -3.46
C PRO A 18 26.19 -13.72 -3.55
N LYS A 19 25.69 -12.93 -2.59
CA LYS A 19 24.26 -12.64 -2.40
C LYS A 19 23.70 -11.60 -3.38
N GLY A 20 24.52 -10.95 -4.21
CA GLY A 20 24.06 -9.95 -5.18
C GLY A 20 23.26 -10.54 -6.36
N PRO A 21 23.86 -11.44 -7.18
CA PRO A 21 23.20 -11.96 -8.39
C PRO A 21 21.98 -12.84 -8.11
N LEU A 22 22.05 -13.71 -7.09
CA LEU A 22 20.93 -14.59 -6.72
C LEU A 22 19.76 -13.81 -6.12
N ARG A 23 20.03 -12.81 -5.27
CA ARG A 23 18.98 -11.93 -4.72
C ARG A 23 18.36 -11.07 -5.81
N ASN A 24 19.17 -10.50 -6.72
CA ASN A 24 18.65 -9.72 -7.84
C ASN A 24 17.81 -10.59 -8.78
N ARG A 25 18.22 -11.85 -9.03
CA ARG A 25 17.43 -12.81 -9.83
C ARG A 25 16.12 -13.19 -9.13
N ALA A 26 16.15 -13.43 -7.82
CA ALA A 26 14.95 -13.72 -7.04
C ALA A 26 13.98 -12.53 -7.01
N LEU A 27 14.49 -11.31 -6.81
CA LEU A 27 13.70 -10.08 -6.88
C LEU A 27 13.12 -9.86 -8.27
N ALA A 28 13.90 -10.10 -9.34
CA ALA A 28 13.41 -10.00 -10.71
C ALA A 28 12.27 -11.00 -11.00
N ILE A 29 12.39 -12.25 -10.55
CA ILE A 29 11.34 -13.26 -10.66
C ILE A 29 10.11 -12.82 -9.87
N TYR A 30 10.28 -12.38 -8.61
CA TYR A 30 9.19 -11.88 -7.76
C TYR A 30 8.44 -10.72 -8.43
N THR A 31 9.15 -9.73 -8.97
CA THR A 31 8.55 -8.58 -9.66
C THR A 31 7.84 -8.99 -10.95
N THR A 32 8.40 -9.95 -11.70
CA THR A 32 7.78 -10.46 -12.93
C THR A 32 6.50 -11.20 -12.62
N CYS A 33 6.50 -12.05 -11.58
CA CYS A 33 5.31 -12.74 -11.10
C CYS A 33 4.23 -11.75 -10.64
N GLY A 34 4.61 -10.69 -9.90
CA GLY A 34 3.67 -9.64 -9.48
C GLY A 34 3.06 -8.87 -10.66
N ALA A 35 3.89 -8.48 -11.63
CA ALA A 35 3.47 -7.80 -12.85
C ALA A 35 2.50 -8.63 -13.71
N THR A 36 2.84 -9.90 -13.94
CA THR A 36 2.00 -10.85 -14.68
C THR A 36 0.71 -11.13 -13.92
N GLY A 37 0.78 -11.36 -12.61
CA GLY A 37 -0.38 -11.61 -11.76
C GLY A 37 -1.37 -10.45 -11.74
N TYR A 38 -0.88 -9.21 -11.69
CA TYR A 38 -1.73 -8.02 -11.75
C TYR A 38 -2.45 -7.89 -13.11
N SER A 39 -1.70 -8.04 -14.21
CA SER A 39 -2.23 -7.91 -15.57
C SER A 39 -3.22 -9.02 -15.91
N MET A 40 -2.86 -10.28 -15.63
CA MET A 40 -3.75 -11.42 -15.77
C MET A 40 -4.97 -11.27 -14.85
N GLY A 41 -4.77 -10.83 -13.61
CA GLY A 41 -5.83 -10.63 -12.63
C GLY A 41 -6.91 -9.66 -13.11
N LEU A 42 -6.54 -8.52 -13.71
CA LEU A 42 -7.52 -7.59 -14.27
C LEU A 42 -8.34 -8.21 -15.41
N VAL A 43 -7.69 -8.91 -16.34
CA VAL A 43 -8.37 -9.54 -17.48
C VAL A 43 -9.27 -10.69 -17.04
N PHE A 44 -8.75 -11.60 -16.20
CA PHE A 44 -9.54 -12.69 -15.63
C PHE A 44 -10.67 -12.17 -14.76
N SER A 45 -10.46 -11.12 -13.96
CA SER A 45 -11.52 -10.52 -13.16
C SER A 45 -12.65 -9.97 -14.01
N GLY A 46 -12.34 -9.31 -15.14
CA GLY A 46 -13.37 -8.83 -16.07
C GLY A 46 -14.20 -9.97 -16.67
N LEU A 47 -13.51 -10.99 -17.22
CA LEU A 47 -14.14 -12.17 -17.82
C LEU A 47 -14.97 -12.99 -16.81
N LEU A 48 -14.44 -13.20 -15.61
CA LEU A 48 -15.12 -13.95 -14.56
C LEU A 48 -16.35 -13.19 -14.05
N THR A 49 -16.28 -11.86 -13.96
CA THR A 49 -17.42 -11.04 -13.53
C THR A 49 -18.56 -11.09 -14.54
N GLU A 50 -18.27 -11.19 -15.85
CA GLU A 50 -19.30 -11.39 -16.88
C GLU A 50 -20.02 -12.74 -16.75
N ALA A 51 -19.31 -13.80 -16.34
CA ALA A 51 -19.93 -15.11 -16.09
C ALA A 51 -20.68 -15.14 -14.74
N SER A 52 -20.00 -14.76 -13.66
CA SER A 52 -20.58 -14.56 -12.34
C SER A 52 -19.58 -13.84 -11.45
N TRP A 53 -19.98 -12.73 -10.84
CA TRP A 53 -19.18 -12.02 -9.84
C TRP A 53 -18.64 -12.93 -8.71
N ARG A 54 -19.31 -14.05 -8.41
CA ARG A 54 -18.88 -15.05 -7.42
C ARG A 54 -17.56 -15.73 -7.80
N LEU A 55 -17.31 -15.91 -9.10
CA LEU A 55 -16.08 -16.54 -9.60
C LEU A 55 -14.86 -15.64 -9.38
N THR A 56 -15.03 -14.32 -9.38
CA THR A 56 -13.97 -13.36 -9.02
C THR A 56 -13.54 -13.53 -7.55
N MET A 57 -14.47 -13.89 -6.66
CA MET A 57 -14.17 -14.21 -5.26
C MET A 57 -13.58 -15.62 -5.09
N LEU A 58 -13.96 -16.56 -5.95
CA LEU A 58 -13.48 -17.95 -5.89
C LEU A 58 -12.07 -18.11 -6.46
N LEU A 59 -11.70 -17.39 -7.52
CA LEU A 59 -10.42 -17.55 -8.25
C LEU A 59 -9.16 -17.42 -7.36
N PRO A 60 -9.07 -16.50 -6.39
CA PRO A 60 -7.89 -16.42 -5.51
C PRO A 60 -7.68 -17.67 -4.66
N ALA A 61 -8.75 -18.39 -4.30
CA ALA A 61 -8.69 -19.55 -3.41
C ALA A 61 -7.85 -20.73 -3.96
N PRO A 62 -8.09 -21.25 -5.19
CA PRO A 62 -7.25 -22.32 -5.75
C PRO A 62 -5.81 -21.85 -6.01
N VAL A 63 -5.60 -20.59 -6.41
CA VAL A 63 -4.26 -20.04 -6.61
C VAL A 63 -3.50 -20.00 -5.27
N ALA A 64 -4.15 -19.56 -4.20
CA ALA A 64 -3.58 -19.57 -2.86
C ALA A 64 -3.29 -21.00 -2.35
N LEU A 65 -4.20 -21.95 -2.62
CA LEU A 65 -4.00 -23.36 -2.25
C LEU A 65 -2.80 -23.97 -2.97
N ILE A 66 -2.65 -23.73 -4.28
CA ILE A 66 -1.49 -24.20 -5.06
C ILE A 66 -0.21 -23.57 -4.49
N ALA A 67 -0.20 -22.26 -4.24
CA ALA A 67 0.96 -21.58 -3.67
C ALA A 67 1.33 -22.13 -2.28
N LEU A 68 0.34 -22.45 -1.45
CA LEU A 68 0.55 -23.07 -0.14
C LEU A 68 1.16 -24.47 -0.26
N LEU A 69 0.59 -25.34 -1.11
CA LEU A 69 1.09 -26.71 -1.31
C LEU A 69 2.52 -26.72 -1.88
N VAL A 70 2.78 -25.86 -2.86
CA VAL A 70 4.11 -25.66 -3.47
C VAL A 70 5.09 -25.12 -2.43
N GLY A 71 4.68 -24.11 -1.64
CA GLY A 71 5.48 -23.54 -0.56
C GLY A 71 5.86 -24.57 0.51
N LEU A 72 4.90 -25.38 0.96
CA LEU A 72 5.14 -26.45 1.94
C LEU A 72 6.15 -27.50 1.43
N LYS A 73 6.22 -27.72 0.11
CA LYS A 73 7.11 -28.71 -0.51
C LYS A 73 8.51 -28.15 -0.81
N LEU A 74 8.62 -26.88 -1.18
CA LEU A 74 9.86 -26.27 -1.70
C LEU A 74 10.60 -25.41 -0.67
N LEU A 75 9.92 -24.85 0.33
CA LEU A 75 10.58 -24.00 1.33
C LEU A 75 11.33 -24.85 2.36
N PRO A 76 12.62 -24.58 2.60
CA PRO A 76 13.35 -25.22 3.69
C PRO A 76 12.68 -24.89 5.02
N ARG A 77 12.61 -25.86 5.93
CA ARG A 77 12.22 -25.58 7.32
C ARG A 77 13.24 -24.62 7.92
N SER A 78 12.85 -23.37 8.15
CA SER A 78 13.66 -22.44 8.95
C SER A 78 13.69 -22.94 10.39
N GLU A 79 14.84 -22.80 11.06
CA GLU A 79 14.87 -22.93 12.51
C GLU A 79 13.87 -21.94 13.09
N ARG A 80 13.03 -22.40 14.03
CA ARG A 80 12.15 -21.51 14.78
C ARG A 80 13.04 -20.47 15.45
N GLU A 81 13.00 -19.23 14.97
CA GLU A 81 13.44 -18.08 15.76
C GLU A 81 12.60 -18.11 17.04
N ARG A 82 13.18 -18.66 18.10
CA ARG A 82 12.61 -18.62 19.45
C ARG A 82 12.74 -17.17 19.91
N GLY A 83 11.85 -16.31 19.43
CA GLY A 83 11.71 -14.96 19.96
C GLY A 83 11.35 -15.07 21.44
N GLU A 84 12.17 -14.50 22.30
CA GLU A 84 12.06 -14.57 23.77
C GLU A 84 10.89 -13.73 24.34
N GLY A 85 9.88 -13.37 23.53
CA GLY A 85 8.76 -12.51 23.93
C GLY A 85 7.40 -13.16 23.67
N GLY A 86 6.52 -13.15 24.68
CA GLY A 86 5.12 -13.56 24.53
C GLY A 86 4.36 -12.67 23.53
N TYR A 87 3.28 -13.21 22.94
CA TYR A 87 2.42 -12.47 22.01
C TYR A 87 1.37 -11.64 22.76
N ASP A 88 1.19 -10.38 22.37
CA ASP A 88 0.09 -9.54 22.87
C ASP A 88 -1.24 -9.87 22.18
N ILE A 89 -1.82 -11.01 22.56
CA ILE A 89 -3.11 -11.47 22.05
C ILE A 89 -4.24 -10.47 22.40
N PRO A 90 -4.34 -9.94 23.64
CA PRO A 90 -5.37 -8.95 23.97
C PRO A 90 -5.26 -7.68 23.13
N GLY A 91 -4.04 -7.16 22.92
CA GLY A 91 -3.78 -6.03 22.04
C GLY A 91 -4.17 -6.33 20.59
N ALA A 92 -3.82 -7.50 20.07
CA ALA A 92 -4.19 -7.92 18.71
C ALA A 92 -5.71 -7.96 18.50
N VAL A 93 -6.45 -8.52 19.47
CA VAL A 93 -7.91 -8.61 19.41
C VAL A 93 -8.56 -7.23 19.48
N LEU A 94 -8.15 -6.39 20.44
CA LEU A 94 -8.70 -5.04 20.61
C LEU A 94 -8.38 -4.14 19.41
N GLY A 95 -7.15 -4.20 18.88
CA GLY A 95 -6.73 -3.45 17.70
C GLY A 95 -7.52 -3.87 16.46
N THR A 96 -7.70 -5.18 16.26
CA THR A 96 -8.48 -5.71 15.12
C THR A 96 -9.96 -5.35 15.24
N ALA A 97 -10.55 -5.55 16.42
CA ALA A 97 -11.97 -5.27 16.67
C ALA A 97 -12.30 -3.77 16.55
N SER A 98 -11.45 -2.89 17.10
CA SER A 98 -11.62 -1.44 16.97
C SER A 98 -11.56 -1.00 15.50
N MET A 99 -10.61 -1.53 14.73
CA MET A 99 -10.46 -1.17 13.33
C MET A 99 -11.62 -1.67 12.47
N LEU A 100 -12.05 -2.92 12.68
CA LEU A 100 -13.21 -3.49 11.98
C LEU A 100 -14.48 -2.69 12.29
N LEU A 101 -14.72 -2.38 13.56
CA LEU A 101 -15.89 -1.60 13.96
C LEU A 101 -15.85 -0.17 13.40
N LEU A 102 -14.67 0.46 13.37
CA LEU A 102 -14.49 1.79 12.77
C LEU A 102 -14.85 1.79 11.29
N VAL A 103 -14.27 0.85 10.53
CA VAL A 103 -14.55 0.73 9.09
C VAL A 103 -16.03 0.43 8.86
N PHE A 104 -16.60 -0.52 9.61
CA PHE A 104 -18.02 -0.86 9.54
C PHE A 104 -18.91 0.36 9.78
N THR A 105 -18.66 1.11 10.85
CA THR A 105 -19.44 2.30 11.21
C THR A 105 -19.38 3.36 10.11
N VAL A 106 -18.19 3.61 9.57
CA VAL A 106 -17.98 4.61 8.53
C VAL A 106 -18.62 4.23 7.20
N VAL A 107 -18.60 2.93 6.85
CA VAL A 107 -19.22 2.41 5.62
C VAL A 107 -20.74 2.38 5.70
N GLU A 108 -21.31 2.09 6.87
CA GLU A 108 -22.77 1.97 7.04
C GLU A 108 -23.45 3.30 7.42
N ALA A 109 -22.69 4.29 7.91
CA ALA A 109 -23.19 5.62 8.26
C ALA A 109 -23.99 6.32 7.15
N PRO A 110 -23.62 6.23 5.85
CA PRO A 110 -24.39 6.85 4.77
C PRO A 110 -25.78 6.23 4.56
N GLU A 111 -25.96 4.93 4.85
CA GLU A 111 -27.24 4.24 4.68
C GLU A 111 -28.16 4.44 5.91
N VAL A 112 -27.59 4.34 7.12
CA VAL A 112 -28.35 4.47 8.37
C VAL A 112 -28.57 5.93 8.77
N GLY A 113 -27.68 6.81 8.32
CA GLY A 113 -27.65 8.22 8.68
C GLY A 113 -26.57 8.52 9.72
N TRP A 114 -25.86 9.63 9.51
CA TRP A 114 -24.76 10.07 10.38
C TRP A 114 -25.20 10.41 11.80
N ALA A 115 -26.42 10.94 11.96
CA ALA A 115 -26.99 11.32 13.25
C ALA A 115 -27.79 10.19 13.94
N ALA A 116 -27.90 9.02 13.31
CA ALA A 116 -28.62 7.91 13.90
C ALA A 116 -27.93 7.42 15.18
N ALA A 117 -28.72 7.06 16.20
CA ALA A 117 -28.21 6.58 17.48
C ALA A 117 -27.25 5.39 17.30
N ARG A 118 -27.53 4.49 16.34
CA ARG A 118 -26.65 3.36 15.99
C ARG A 118 -25.25 3.85 15.58
N THR A 119 -25.17 4.79 14.64
CA THR A 119 -23.90 5.34 14.14
C THR A 119 -23.09 6.02 15.25
N VAL A 120 -23.75 6.86 16.06
CA VAL A 120 -23.10 7.57 17.17
C VAL A 120 -22.62 6.61 18.25
N LEU A 121 -23.43 5.62 18.64
CA LEU A 121 -23.06 4.60 19.61
C LEU A 121 -21.92 3.71 19.10
N SER A 122 -21.90 3.37 17.81
CA SER A 122 -20.79 2.63 17.23
C SER A 122 -19.50 3.43 17.22
N PHE A 123 -19.52 4.74 16.93
CA PHE A 123 -18.34 5.61 17.09
C PHE A 123 -17.87 5.69 18.54
N ALA A 124 -18.80 5.79 19.50
CA ALA A 124 -18.45 5.75 20.92
C ALA A 124 -17.80 4.41 21.31
N ALA A 125 -18.34 3.28 20.83
CA ALA A 125 -17.76 1.96 21.06
C ALA A 125 -16.37 1.81 20.44
N VAL A 126 -16.13 2.37 19.24
CA VAL A 126 -14.79 2.45 18.63
C VAL A 126 -13.82 3.23 19.52
N ALA A 127 -14.24 4.39 20.03
CA ALA A 127 -13.41 5.21 20.93
C ALA A 127 -13.04 4.45 22.21
N VAL A 128 -13.99 3.71 22.79
CA VAL A 128 -13.76 2.84 23.95
C VAL A 128 -12.80 1.70 23.63
N LEU A 129 -12.97 1.00 22.50
CA LEU A 129 -12.08 -0.09 22.09
C LEU A 129 -10.66 0.40 21.80
N LEU A 130 -10.51 1.56 21.15
CA LEU A 130 -9.20 2.19 20.92
C LEU A 130 -8.54 2.62 22.23
N ALA A 131 -9.30 3.19 23.17
CA ALA A 131 -8.79 3.53 24.50
C ALA A 131 -8.34 2.28 25.27
N ALA A 132 -9.13 1.20 25.22
CA ALA A 132 -8.78 -0.08 25.81
C ALA A 132 -7.53 -0.68 25.17
N PHE A 133 -7.42 -0.64 23.83
CA PHE A 133 -6.23 -1.06 23.09
C PHE A 133 -5.00 -0.30 23.59
N VAL A 134 -5.03 1.03 23.62
CA VAL A 134 -3.91 1.86 24.11
C VAL A 134 -3.56 1.57 25.57
N ALA A 135 -4.55 1.30 26.42
CA ALA A 135 -4.32 0.97 27.82
C ALA A 135 -3.64 -0.40 28.00
N VAL A 136 -4.05 -1.41 27.23
CA VAL A 136 -3.43 -2.75 27.21
C VAL A 136 -2.01 -2.66 26.67
N GLU A 137 -1.84 -1.96 25.55
CA GLU A 137 -0.57 -1.78 24.87
C GLU A 137 0.49 -1.11 25.77
N ARG A 138 0.07 -0.15 26.59
CA ARG A 138 0.94 0.53 27.57
C ARG A 138 1.36 -0.35 28.74
N ARG A 139 0.60 -1.41 29.04
CA ARG A 139 0.85 -2.34 30.15
C ARG A 139 1.49 -3.64 29.70
N SER A 140 1.49 -3.90 28.40
CA SER A 140 2.01 -5.13 27.80
C SER A 140 3.54 -5.18 27.86
N PRO A 141 4.13 -6.31 28.32
CA PRO A 141 5.59 -6.52 28.28
C PRO A 141 6.17 -6.61 26.86
N SER A 142 5.34 -7.02 25.90
CA SER A 142 5.68 -7.18 24.48
C SER A 142 4.66 -6.45 23.60
N PRO A 143 4.65 -5.11 23.59
CA PRO A 143 3.67 -4.33 22.84
C PRO A 143 3.74 -4.63 21.33
N LEU A 144 2.57 -4.82 20.73
CA LEU A 144 2.34 -4.98 19.30
C LEU A 144 2.70 -3.72 18.50
N ILE A 145 2.46 -2.53 19.05
CA ILE A 145 2.84 -1.22 18.52
C ILE A 145 3.60 -0.46 19.62
N ARG A 146 4.91 -0.30 19.43
CA ARG A 146 5.70 0.62 20.25
C ARG A 146 5.23 2.04 19.99
N LEU A 147 4.40 2.59 20.88
CA LEU A 147 3.81 3.94 20.79
C LEU A 147 4.86 5.05 20.61
N GLY A 148 6.13 4.81 20.95
CA GLY A 148 7.25 5.70 20.64
C GLY A 148 7.46 5.96 19.15
N VAL A 149 7.16 4.99 18.28
CA VAL A 149 7.23 5.14 16.82
C VAL A 149 6.19 6.14 16.33
N LEU A 150 4.98 6.09 16.88
CA LEU A 150 3.89 7.04 16.60
C LEU A 150 4.15 8.45 17.14
N ARG A 151 5.11 8.63 18.07
CA ARG A 151 5.55 9.97 18.49
C ARG A 151 6.49 10.64 17.50
N SER A 152 7.08 9.88 16.57
CA SER A 152 7.98 10.44 15.58
C SER A 152 7.18 11.08 14.44
N GLY A 153 7.34 12.40 14.27
CA GLY A 153 6.71 13.15 13.19
C GLY A 153 6.93 12.56 11.78
N PRO A 154 8.12 12.01 11.43
CA PRO A 154 8.32 11.32 10.16
C PRO A 154 7.45 10.08 9.96
N GLN A 155 7.24 9.26 10.99
CA GLN A 155 6.41 8.05 10.87
C GLN A 155 4.93 8.39 10.76
N VAL A 156 4.42 9.32 11.58
CA VAL A 156 3.03 9.79 11.45
C VAL A 156 2.76 10.33 10.04
N ARG A 157 3.69 11.10 9.49
CA ARG A 157 3.56 11.64 8.13
C ARG A 157 3.64 10.55 7.05
N ALA A 158 4.46 9.51 7.25
CA ALA A 158 4.51 8.36 6.33
C ALA A 158 3.18 7.58 6.34
N GLN A 159 2.62 7.33 7.53
CA GLN A 159 1.35 6.64 7.69
C GLN A 159 0.17 7.43 7.09
N LEU A 160 0.08 8.73 7.38
CA LEU A 160 -0.94 9.60 6.79
C LEU A 160 -0.76 9.75 5.27
N GLY A 161 0.49 9.82 4.79
CA GLY A 161 0.81 9.80 3.37
C GLY A 161 0.33 8.52 2.70
N ALA A 162 0.54 7.36 3.33
CA ALA A 162 0.06 6.08 2.83
C ALA A 162 -1.48 5.98 2.82
N MET A 163 -2.14 6.44 3.89
CA MET A 163 -3.61 6.49 3.99
C MET A 163 -4.22 7.34 2.88
N THR A 164 -3.72 8.56 2.69
CA THR A 164 -4.22 9.50 1.68
C THR A 164 -3.92 9.04 0.26
N PHE A 165 -2.73 8.47 0.03
CA PHE A 165 -2.34 7.89 -1.26
C PHE A 165 -3.32 6.80 -1.70
N ILE A 166 -3.49 5.76 -0.89
CA ILE A 166 -4.34 4.64 -1.29
C ILE A 166 -5.84 4.98 -1.22
N GLY A 167 -6.23 5.84 -0.27
CA GLY A 167 -7.61 6.32 -0.16
C GLY A 167 -8.06 7.08 -1.39
N SER A 168 -7.22 7.99 -1.88
CA SER A 168 -7.48 8.69 -3.15
C SER A 168 -7.47 7.73 -4.34
N TYR A 169 -6.54 6.78 -4.39
CA TYR A 169 -6.46 5.78 -5.47
C TYR A 169 -7.71 4.89 -5.54
N ILE A 170 -8.11 4.29 -4.43
CA ILE A 170 -9.29 3.40 -4.36
C ILE A 170 -10.57 4.20 -4.61
N GLY A 171 -10.71 5.39 -3.98
CA GLY A 171 -11.85 6.27 -4.20
C GLY A 171 -12.00 6.66 -5.66
N PHE A 172 -10.90 7.04 -6.32
CA PHE A 172 -10.89 7.33 -7.76
C PHE A 172 -11.32 6.11 -8.58
N GLN A 173 -10.70 4.95 -8.36
CA GLN A 173 -10.96 3.74 -9.13
C GLN A 173 -12.42 3.30 -9.01
N PHE A 174 -13.00 3.42 -7.81
CA PHE A 174 -14.40 3.14 -7.55
C PHE A 174 -15.30 4.09 -8.35
N LEU A 175 -15.10 5.41 -8.26
CA LEU A 175 -15.90 6.38 -8.98
C LEU A 175 -15.81 6.23 -10.50
N VAL A 176 -14.60 6.02 -11.04
CA VAL A 176 -14.41 5.80 -12.48
C VAL A 176 -15.12 4.53 -12.94
N THR A 177 -15.08 3.47 -12.12
CA THR A 177 -15.79 2.22 -12.42
C THR A 177 -17.30 2.45 -12.45
N LEU A 178 -17.87 3.16 -11.47
CA LEU A 178 -19.29 3.50 -11.46
C LEU A 178 -19.66 4.37 -12.66
N TYR A 179 -18.85 5.38 -12.97
CA TYR A 179 -19.04 6.23 -14.15
C TYR A 179 -19.03 5.40 -15.45
N MET A 180 -18.07 4.49 -15.65
CA MET A 180 -18.01 3.66 -16.86
C MET A 180 -19.16 2.65 -16.94
N GLN A 181 -19.49 1.96 -15.84
CA GLN A 181 -20.47 0.88 -15.89
C GLN A 181 -21.90 1.36 -15.71
N GLN A 182 -22.18 2.23 -14.74
CA GLN A 182 -23.53 2.70 -14.43
C GLN A 182 -23.98 3.84 -15.35
N LEU A 183 -23.06 4.77 -15.71
CA LEU A 183 -23.43 5.92 -16.54
C LEU A 183 -23.18 5.66 -18.03
N LEU A 184 -22.01 5.15 -18.42
CA LEU A 184 -21.71 4.85 -19.84
C LEU A 184 -22.22 3.47 -20.30
N GLY A 185 -22.68 2.61 -19.38
CA GLY A 185 -23.17 1.28 -19.72
C GLY A 185 -22.10 0.29 -20.20
N TRP A 186 -20.82 0.54 -19.89
CA TRP A 186 -19.74 -0.35 -20.32
C TRP A 186 -19.78 -1.68 -19.59
N SER A 187 -19.40 -2.76 -20.27
CA SER A 187 -19.24 -4.06 -19.61
C SER A 187 -18.04 -4.07 -18.65
N ALA A 188 -18.03 -5.03 -17.73
CA ALA A 188 -16.92 -5.23 -16.80
C ALA A 188 -15.59 -5.46 -17.54
N LEU A 189 -15.61 -6.19 -18.66
CA LEU A 189 -14.43 -6.41 -19.49
C LEU A 189 -13.91 -5.11 -20.12
N HIS A 190 -14.80 -4.28 -20.69
CA HIS A 190 -14.41 -2.99 -21.27
C HIS A 190 -13.78 -2.05 -20.22
N THR A 191 -14.36 -2.02 -19.02
CA THR A 191 -13.83 -1.24 -17.89
C THR A 191 -12.45 -1.76 -17.44
N ALA A 192 -12.27 -3.09 -17.37
CA ALA A 192 -10.98 -3.69 -17.03
C ALA A 192 -9.91 -3.39 -18.08
N LEU A 193 -10.26 -3.43 -19.37
CA LEU A 193 -9.36 -3.05 -20.47
C LEU A 193 -9.00 -1.57 -20.43
N ALA A 194 -9.92 -0.69 -20.01
CA ALA A 194 -9.65 0.72 -19.82
C ALA A 194 -8.63 1.00 -18.70
N PHE A 195 -8.61 0.17 -17.65
CA PHE A 195 -7.62 0.26 -16.56
C PHE A 195 -6.28 -0.43 -16.87
N LEU A 196 -6.23 -1.26 -17.91
CA LEU A 196 -5.03 -2.02 -18.29
C LEU A 196 -3.77 -1.15 -18.46
N PRO A 197 -3.81 0.06 -19.07
CA PRO A 197 -2.61 0.89 -19.21
C PRO A 197 -2.01 1.31 -17.86
N ALA A 198 -2.86 1.62 -16.87
CA ALA A 198 -2.40 1.94 -15.53
C ALA A 198 -1.70 0.72 -14.90
N GLY A 199 -2.32 -0.45 -15.03
CA GLY A 199 -1.77 -1.71 -14.55
C GLY A 199 -0.43 -2.09 -15.18
N ALA A 200 -0.34 -1.95 -16.50
CA ALA A 200 0.87 -2.22 -17.25
C ALA A 200 2.02 -1.31 -16.81
N LEU A 201 1.77 -0.02 -16.56
CA LEU A 201 2.79 0.89 -16.03
C LEU A 201 3.28 0.47 -14.65
N VAL A 202 2.37 0.11 -13.74
CA VAL A 202 2.73 -0.39 -12.40
C VAL A 202 3.58 -1.67 -12.52
N ALA A 203 3.14 -2.62 -13.33
CA ALA A 203 3.85 -3.87 -13.62
C ALA A 203 5.27 -3.62 -14.18
N LEU A 204 5.40 -2.78 -15.20
CA LEU A 204 6.68 -2.45 -15.82
C LEU A 204 7.62 -1.71 -14.86
N SER A 205 7.07 -0.80 -14.07
CA SER A 205 7.84 -0.01 -13.11
C SER A 205 8.44 -0.84 -11.98
N ALA A 206 7.77 -1.93 -11.56
CA ALA A 206 8.20 -2.78 -10.44
C ALA A 206 9.64 -3.31 -10.61
N THR A 207 10.05 -3.57 -11.86
CA THR A 207 11.41 -4.07 -12.17
C THR A 207 12.49 -3.00 -12.05
N LYS A 208 12.15 -1.73 -12.27
CA LYS A 208 13.09 -0.60 -12.33
C LYS A 208 13.03 0.30 -11.10
N VAL A 209 12.01 0.13 -10.24
CA VAL A 209 11.73 1.07 -9.16
C VAL A 209 12.87 1.18 -8.16
N GLY A 210 13.60 0.09 -7.87
CA GLY A 210 14.74 0.11 -6.95
C GLY A 210 15.86 1.06 -7.43
N ALA A 211 16.28 0.94 -8.69
CA ALA A 211 17.29 1.83 -9.28
C ALA A 211 16.82 3.30 -9.35
N VAL A 212 15.52 3.51 -9.59
CA VAL A 212 14.91 4.86 -9.61
C VAL A 212 14.90 5.46 -8.20
N ILE A 213 14.54 4.67 -7.19
CA ILE A 213 14.57 5.08 -5.76
C ILE A 213 16.00 5.41 -5.34
N ASP A 214 16.99 4.59 -5.71
CA ASP A 214 18.40 4.84 -5.38
C ASP A 214 18.92 6.13 -6.02
N ARG A 215 18.50 6.43 -7.25
CA ARG A 215 18.97 7.61 -8.00
C ARG A 215 18.30 8.92 -7.57
N PHE A 216 16.98 8.91 -7.34
CA PHE A 216 16.20 10.13 -7.11
C PHE A 216 15.78 10.31 -5.65
N GLY A 217 15.83 9.25 -4.83
CA GLY A 217 15.37 9.22 -3.45
C GLY A 217 13.85 9.10 -3.32
N THR A 218 13.39 8.41 -2.28
CA THR A 218 11.97 8.14 -2.03
C THR A 218 11.11 9.41 -1.97
N ALA A 219 11.58 10.45 -1.27
CA ALA A 219 10.77 11.64 -1.02
C ALA A 219 10.46 12.46 -2.29
N ARG A 220 11.38 12.53 -3.26
CA ARG A 220 11.13 13.21 -4.54
C ARG A 220 10.17 12.41 -5.42
N LEU A 221 10.31 11.09 -5.43
CA LEU A 221 9.44 10.20 -6.20
C LEU A 221 8.01 10.21 -5.67
N MET A 222 7.82 10.27 -4.35
CA MET A 222 6.49 10.40 -3.76
C MET A 222 5.82 11.72 -4.14
N VAL A 223 6.55 12.84 -4.06
CA VAL A 223 6.00 14.14 -4.50
C VAL A 223 5.62 14.09 -5.98
N LEU A 224 6.52 13.59 -6.83
CA LEU A 224 6.23 13.44 -8.26
C LEU A 224 4.99 12.57 -8.48
N GLY A 225 4.88 11.44 -7.80
CA GLY A 225 3.75 10.54 -7.97
C GLY A 225 2.42 11.12 -7.47
N PHE A 226 2.42 11.83 -6.34
CA PHE A 226 1.24 12.58 -5.89
C PHE A 226 0.86 13.70 -6.87
N VAL A 227 1.82 14.43 -7.44
CA VAL A 227 1.54 15.43 -8.48
C VAL A 227 0.90 14.77 -9.70
N LEU A 228 1.43 13.65 -10.18
CA LEU A 228 0.86 12.93 -11.31
C LEU A 228 -0.58 12.48 -11.04
N MET A 229 -0.86 11.96 -9.84
CA MET A 229 -2.23 11.59 -9.44
C MET A 229 -3.16 12.80 -9.40
N VAL A 230 -2.75 13.90 -8.76
CA VAL A 230 -3.55 15.13 -8.70
C VAL A 230 -3.85 15.66 -10.10
N VAL A 231 -2.85 15.73 -10.98
CA VAL A 231 -3.04 16.17 -12.37
C VAL A 231 -3.99 15.22 -13.11
N GLY A 232 -3.87 13.91 -12.91
CA GLY A 232 -4.79 12.92 -13.47
C GLY A 232 -6.23 13.12 -12.97
N TYR A 233 -6.43 13.34 -11.67
CA TYR A 233 -7.75 13.56 -11.09
C TYR A 233 -8.38 14.87 -11.56
N VAL A 234 -7.58 15.95 -11.64
CA VAL A 234 -8.03 17.24 -12.17
C VAL A 234 -8.38 17.15 -13.65
N LEU A 235 -7.63 16.38 -14.43
CA LEU A 235 -7.97 16.14 -15.84
C LEU A 235 -9.31 15.41 -15.96
N PHE A 236 -9.57 14.44 -15.07
CA PHE A 236 -10.81 13.68 -15.03
C PHE A 236 -12.03 14.52 -14.59
N LEU A 237 -11.85 15.63 -13.87
CA LEU A 237 -12.95 16.54 -13.53
C LEU A 237 -13.65 17.15 -14.76
N ARG A 238 -12.99 17.13 -15.92
CA ARG A 238 -13.54 17.64 -17.20
C ARG A 238 -14.33 16.58 -17.98
N VAL A 239 -14.64 15.45 -17.35
CA VAL A 239 -15.34 14.36 -18.03
C VAL A 239 -16.80 14.72 -18.31
N ASP A 240 -17.26 14.36 -19.52
CA ASP A 240 -18.62 14.59 -20.03
C ASP A 240 -19.34 13.26 -20.28
N LEU A 241 -20.60 13.31 -20.74
CA LEU A 241 -21.40 12.12 -21.07
C LEU A 241 -20.86 11.30 -22.26
N HIS A 242 -20.00 11.90 -23.10
CA HIS A 242 -19.41 11.24 -24.27
C HIS A 242 -17.89 11.40 -24.29
N PRO A 243 -17.17 10.79 -23.34
CA PRO A 243 -15.73 10.95 -23.25
C PRO A 243 -15.04 10.26 -24.44
N VAL A 244 -14.14 10.98 -25.11
CA VAL A 244 -13.21 10.35 -26.05
C VAL A 244 -12.15 9.61 -25.25
N TYR A 245 -12.14 8.28 -25.32
CA TYR A 245 -11.22 7.42 -24.54
C TYR A 245 -9.76 7.89 -24.64
N ALA A 246 -9.30 8.18 -25.85
CA ALA A 246 -7.93 8.62 -26.11
C ALA A 246 -7.58 9.99 -25.50
N ALA A 247 -8.57 10.87 -25.29
CA ALA A 247 -8.36 12.24 -24.82
C ALA A 247 -8.60 12.41 -23.31
N ALA A 248 -9.55 11.68 -22.74
CA ALA A 248 -9.96 11.84 -21.35
C ALA A 248 -9.50 10.69 -20.44
N ILE A 249 -9.76 9.45 -20.84
CA ILE A 249 -9.57 8.27 -19.99
C ILE A 249 -8.11 7.82 -20.04
N LEU A 250 -7.57 7.60 -21.24
CA LEU A 250 -6.22 7.07 -21.43
C LEU A 250 -5.13 7.94 -20.76
N PRO A 251 -5.09 9.28 -20.97
CA PRO A 251 -4.07 10.12 -20.32
C PRO A 251 -4.18 10.08 -18.79
N THR A 252 -5.41 10.06 -18.27
CA THR A 252 -5.65 9.95 -16.83
C THR A 252 -5.13 8.63 -16.26
N MET A 253 -5.40 7.50 -16.93
CA MET A 253 -4.90 6.19 -16.49
C MET A 253 -3.38 6.09 -16.54
N LEU A 254 -2.74 6.72 -17.54
CA LEU A 254 -1.29 6.78 -17.61
C LEU A 254 -0.67 7.62 -16.47
N LEU A 255 -1.29 8.76 -16.14
CA LEU A 255 -0.86 9.62 -15.04
C LEU A 255 -1.04 8.95 -13.68
N VAL A 256 -2.23 8.39 -13.41
CA VAL A 256 -2.55 7.71 -12.15
C VAL A 256 -1.71 6.44 -11.98
N GLY A 257 -1.57 5.63 -13.03
CA GLY A 257 -0.73 4.43 -13.02
C GLY A 257 0.75 4.76 -12.77
N SER A 258 1.27 5.81 -13.41
CA SER A 258 2.64 6.30 -13.15
C SER A 258 2.80 6.85 -11.74
N GLY A 259 1.80 7.58 -11.24
CA GLY A 259 1.79 8.09 -9.87
C GLY A 259 1.81 6.97 -8.84
N PHE A 260 1.02 5.91 -9.07
CA PHE A 260 0.98 4.73 -8.22
C PHE A 260 2.31 3.97 -8.22
N ALA A 261 2.83 3.71 -9.41
CA ALA A 261 4.11 3.05 -9.67
C ALA A 261 5.30 3.66 -8.90
N LEU A 262 5.33 4.99 -8.81
CA LEU A 262 6.41 5.71 -8.14
C LEU A 262 6.19 5.82 -6.62
N THR A 263 4.95 6.08 -6.20
CA THR A 263 4.65 6.42 -4.80
C THR A 263 4.56 5.19 -3.92
N PHE A 264 3.90 4.12 -4.36
CA PHE A 264 3.64 2.95 -3.51
C PHE A 264 4.94 2.24 -3.06
N PRO A 265 5.90 1.93 -3.95
CA PRO A 265 7.16 1.33 -3.52
C PRO A 265 8.01 2.31 -2.70
N SER A 266 7.97 3.60 -3.03
CA SER A 266 8.69 4.63 -2.27
C SER A 266 8.18 4.78 -0.85
N LEU A 267 6.86 4.66 -0.62
CA LEU A 267 6.23 4.64 0.71
C LEU A 267 6.72 3.44 1.53
N ASN A 268 6.72 2.24 0.93
CA ASN A 268 7.18 1.02 1.60
C ASN A 268 8.65 1.12 2.01
N VAL A 269 9.51 1.62 1.12
CA VAL A 269 10.94 1.84 1.41
C VAL A 269 11.12 2.97 2.43
N GLN A 270 10.32 4.03 2.39
CA GLN A 270 10.43 5.13 3.35
C GLN A 270 10.01 4.70 4.77
N ALA A 271 8.98 3.86 4.90
CA ALA A 271 8.47 3.40 6.19
C ALA A 271 9.52 2.56 6.94
N THR A 272 10.26 1.72 6.23
CA THR A 272 11.29 0.84 6.81
C THR A 272 12.66 1.51 6.96
N ASN A 273 12.88 2.66 6.30
CA ASN A 273 14.15 3.36 6.33
C ASN A 273 14.42 4.03 7.69
N GLY A 274 15.52 3.65 8.34
CA GLY A 274 15.96 4.22 9.62
C GLY A 274 15.23 3.64 10.84
N VAL A 275 14.55 2.51 10.66
CA VAL A 275 13.93 1.69 11.71
C VAL A 275 14.84 0.51 12.01
N ASP A 276 15.02 0.18 13.28
CA ASP A 276 15.84 -0.95 13.71
C ASP A 276 15.26 -2.27 13.15
N GLU A 277 16.12 -3.25 12.85
CA GLU A 277 15.73 -4.50 12.18
C GLU A 277 14.62 -5.26 12.92
N HIS A 278 14.61 -5.22 14.25
CA HIS A 278 13.58 -5.82 15.10
C HIS A 278 12.22 -5.09 15.07
N GLU A 279 12.18 -3.82 14.62
CA GLU A 279 10.96 -3.03 14.53
C GLU A 279 10.39 -2.96 13.10
N GLN A 280 11.15 -3.37 12.08
CA GLN A 280 10.75 -3.27 10.68
C GLN A 280 9.43 -4.02 10.38
N GLY A 281 9.25 -5.19 10.98
CA GLY A 281 8.02 -5.98 10.82
C GLY A 281 6.79 -5.24 11.35
N MET A 282 6.91 -4.64 12.54
CA MET A 282 5.86 -3.81 13.15
C MET A 282 5.56 -2.58 12.30
N VAL A 283 6.58 -1.86 11.84
CA VAL A 283 6.39 -0.63 11.04
C VAL A 283 5.77 -0.93 9.68
N SER A 284 6.21 -2.01 9.02
CA SER A 284 5.61 -2.48 7.77
C SER A 284 4.14 -2.92 7.97
N GLY A 285 3.87 -3.65 9.06
CA GLY A 285 2.51 -4.03 9.44
C GLY A 285 1.62 -2.81 9.65
N LEU A 286 2.11 -1.82 10.39
CA LEU A 286 1.41 -0.56 10.62
C LEU A 286 1.14 0.17 9.30
N LEU A 287 2.13 0.26 8.40
CA LEU A 287 1.96 0.84 7.06
C LEU A 287 0.83 0.16 6.30
N ASN A 288 0.84 -1.18 6.24
CA ASN A 288 -0.19 -1.93 5.52
C ASN A 288 -1.58 -1.74 6.15
N THR A 289 -1.67 -1.70 7.48
CA THR A 289 -2.92 -1.37 8.18
C THR A 289 -3.39 0.03 7.82
N SER A 290 -2.50 1.03 7.85
CA SER A 290 -2.83 2.39 7.43
C SER A 290 -3.28 2.44 5.97
N VAL A 291 -2.67 1.68 5.08
CA VAL A 291 -3.11 1.58 3.68
C VAL A 291 -4.56 1.05 3.62
N GLN A 292 -4.84 -0.10 4.22
CA GLN A 292 -6.18 -0.70 4.15
C GLN A 292 -7.26 0.18 4.78
N VAL A 293 -6.95 0.77 5.92
CA VAL A 293 -7.87 1.61 6.69
C VAL A 293 -8.10 2.95 6.00
N GLY A 294 -7.04 3.57 5.48
CA GLY A 294 -7.15 4.78 4.67
C GLY A 294 -7.99 4.52 3.41
N GLY A 295 -7.77 3.39 2.74
CA GLY A 295 -8.56 2.93 1.61
C GLY A 295 -10.06 2.89 1.92
N ALA A 296 -10.43 2.21 3.01
CA ALA A 296 -11.82 2.06 3.40
C ALA A 296 -12.48 3.37 3.87
N ILE A 297 -11.81 4.14 4.74
CA ILE A 297 -12.35 5.40 5.28
C ILE A 297 -12.56 6.42 4.15
N PHE A 298 -11.54 6.64 3.32
CA PHE A 298 -11.66 7.63 2.25
C PHE A 298 -12.65 7.21 1.16
N LEU A 299 -12.71 5.91 0.83
CA LEU A 299 -13.75 5.39 -0.06
C LEU A 299 -15.15 5.68 0.49
N ALA A 300 -15.39 5.41 1.77
CA ALA A 300 -16.68 5.67 2.39
C ALA A 300 -17.05 7.16 2.40
N VAL A 301 -16.08 8.05 2.67
CA VAL A 301 -16.29 9.51 2.56
C VAL A 301 -16.67 9.90 1.13
N VAL A 302 -15.97 9.36 0.13
CA VAL A 302 -16.25 9.62 -1.29
C VAL A 302 -17.64 9.13 -1.67
N THR A 303 -18.00 7.90 -1.29
CA THR A 303 -19.34 7.33 -1.54
C THR A 303 -20.43 8.14 -0.85
N ALA A 304 -20.23 8.53 0.42
CA ALA A 304 -21.18 9.35 1.16
C ALA A 304 -21.46 10.69 0.46
N VAL A 305 -20.41 11.33 -0.09
CA VAL A 305 -20.54 12.58 -0.84
C VAL A 305 -21.32 12.37 -2.14
N VAL A 306 -21.06 11.29 -2.88
CA VAL A 306 -21.84 10.98 -4.09
C VAL A 306 -23.30 10.68 -3.75
N THR A 307 -23.57 9.88 -2.71
CA THR A 307 -24.93 9.56 -2.27
C THR A 307 -25.68 10.80 -1.78
N ALA A 308 -25.02 11.71 -1.05
CA ALA A 308 -25.62 12.95 -0.58
C ALA A 308 -25.98 13.93 -1.72
N ASN A 309 -25.34 13.80 -2.88
CA ASN A 309 -25.62 14.59 -4.08
C ASN A 309 -26.41 13.80 -5.14
N ALA A 310 -26.96 12.64 -4.78
CA ALA A 310 -27.75 11.83 -5.71
C ALA A 310 -29.04 12.58 -6.11
N PRO A 311 -29.47 12.47 -7.40
CA PRO A 311 -30.67 13.15 -7.86
C PRO A 311 -31.93 12.67 -7.12
N GLU A 312 -32.85 13.60 -6.85
CA GLU A 312 -34.14 13.28 -6.25
C GLU A 312 -34.94 12.30 -7.11
N LYS A 313 -35.75 11.46 -6.46
CA LYS A 313 -36.61 10.46 -7.13
C LYS A 313 -37.57 11.17 -8.07
N GLY A 314 -37.29 11.13 -9.38
CA GLY A 314 -38.07 11.78 -10.43
C GLY A 314 -37.26 12.66 -11.39
N ALA A 315 -36.04 13.05 -11.02
CA ALA A 315 -35.15 13.90 -11.82
C ALA A 315 -33.90 13.15 -12.34
N VAL A 316 -33.98 11.81 -12.49
CA VAL A 316 -32.85 10.96 -12.88
C VAL A 316 -32.56 11.13 -14.38
N THR A 317 -31.79 12.16 -14.72
CA THR A 317 -31.19 12.34 -16.05
C THR A 317 -29.73 11.90 -16.02
N PRO A 318 -29.14 11.45 -17.15
CA PRO A 318 -27.71 11.13 -17.21
C PRO A 318 -26.81 12.29 -16.75
N GLN A 319 -27.21 13.53 -17.04
CA GLN A 319 -26.50 14.73 -16.58
C GLN A 319 -26.57 14.88 -15.05
N ALA A 320 -27.74 14.71 -14.44
CA ALA A 320 -27.90 14.80 -12.99
C ALA A 320 -27.11 13.69 -12.25
N VAL A 321 -26.97 12.51 -12.86
CA VAL A 321 -26.11 11.44 -12.36
C VAL A 321 -24.63 11.79 -12.52
N LEU A 322 -24.22 12.40 -13.63
CA LEU A 322 -22.84 12.88 -13.79
C LEU A 322 -22.49 13.96 -12.74
N ASP A 323 -23.42 14.88 -12.49
CA ASP A 323 -23.24 15.97 -11.54
C ASP A 323 -23.12 15.46 -10.09
N SER A 324 -23.72 14.32 -9.74
CA SER A 324 -23.55 13.69 -8.42
C SER A 324 -22.15 13.09 -8.21
N TYR A 325 -21.48 12.64 -9.28
CA TYR A 325 -20.11 12.11 -9.20
C TYR A 325 -19.04 13.22 -9.11
N ARG A 326 -19.29 14.42 -9.65
CA ARG A 326 -18.32 15.53 -9.67
C ARG A 326 -17.80 15.90 -8.27
N PRO A 327 -18.65 16.09 -7.23
CA PRO A 327 -18.21 16.29 -5.86
C PRO A 327 -17.31 15.16 -5.34
N GLY A 328 -17.62 13.90 -5.69
CA GLY A 328 -16.79 12.75 -5.34
C GLY A 328 -15.37 12.85 -5.92
N PHE A 329 -15.25 13.20 -7.21
CA PHE A 329 -13.95 13.41 -7.85
C PHE A 329 -13.17 14.59 -7.24
N VAL A 330 -13.86 15.66 -6.83
CA VAL A 330 -13.24 16.79 -6.11
C VAL A 330 -12.69 16.32 -4.77
N VAL A 331 -13.47 15.55 -3.99
CA VAL A 331 -13.02 15.00 -2.70
C VAL A 331 -11.79 14.11 -2.87
N VAL A 332 -11.80 13.20 -3.84
CA VAL A 332 -10.63 12.37 -4.18
C VAL A 332 -9.40 13.22 -4.49
N THR A 333 -9.58 14.30 -5.28
CA THR A 333 -8.51 15.24 -5.62
C THR A 333 -7.98 15.96 -4.39
N LEU A 334 -8.86 16.40 -3.48
CA LEU A 334 -8.48 17.05 -2.22
C LEU A 334 -7.72 16.10 -1.29
N ILE A 335 -8.10 14.82 -1.22
CA ILE A 335 -7.39 13.81 -0.44
C ILE A 335 -5.98 13.60 -1.00
N ALA A 336 -5.83 13.53 -2.33
CA ALA A 336 -4.52 13.42 -2.97
C ALA A 336 -3.66 14.69 -2.75
N LEU A 337 -4.25 15.88 -2.82
CA LEU A 337 -3.60 17.15 -2.49
C LEU A 337 -3.15 17.21 -1.03
N ALA A 338 -3.97 16.74 -0.08
CA ALA A 338 -3.58 16.63 1.32
C ALA A 338 -2.37 15.69 1.48
N GLY A 339 -2.38 14.54 0.80
CA GLY A 339 -1.23 13.63 0.78
C GLY A 339 0.03 14.26 0.20
N LEU A 340 -0.10 15.06 -0.87
CA LEU A 340 1.00 15.83 -1.46
C LEU A 340 1.58 16.84 -0.46
N LEU A 341 0.73 17.62 0.22
CA LEU A 341 1.14 18.59 1.24
C LEU A 341 1.84 17.92 2.44
N ILE A 342 1.27 16.81 2.92
CA ILE A 342 1.88 15.99 3.98
C ILE A 342 3.25 15.49 3.53
N THR A 343 3.41 15.06 2.28
CA THR A 343 4.70 14.59 1.76
C THR A 343 5.72 15.72 1.63
N LEU A 344 5.30 16.89 1.12
CA LEU A 344 6.14 18.08 0.94
C LEU A 344 6.72 18.60 2.25
N THR A 345 5.95 18.62 3.34
CA THR A 345 6.44 19.05 4.66
C THR A 345 7.62 18.20 5.17
N GLY A 346 7.79 16.98 4.66
CA GLY A 346 8.88 16.07 5.03
C GLY A 346 10.17 16.27 4.29
N LEU A 347 10.07 16.74 3.06
CA LEU A 347 11.25 17.19 2.33
C LEU A 347 11.92 18.36 3.06
N ARG A 348 11.12 19.22 3.70
CA ARG A 348 11.61 20.40 4.42
C ARG A 348 12.34 20.05 5.72
N THR A 349 11.89 19.01 6.42
CA THR A 349 12.49 18.55 7.70
C THR A 349 13.71 17.64 7.51
N ARG A 350 13.91 17.04 6.32
CA ARG A 350 15.04 16.13 6.03
C ARG A 350 16.31 16.81 5.52
N ARG A 351 16.36 18.14 5.42
CA ARG A 351 17.52 18.87 4.86
C ARG A 351 18.80 18.79 5.71
N GLY A 352 18.83 18.00 6.79
CA GLY A 352 19.98 17.77 7.64
C GLY A 352 20.23 16.29 7.93
N ARG A 353 20.69 15.52 6.94
CA ARG A 353 21.69 14.43 7.06
C ARG A 353 21.72 13.62 5.77
N PRO A 354 22.85 13.58 5.04
CA PRO A 354 23.04 12.62 3.96
C PRO A 354 23.18 11.24 4.59
N SER A 355 22.11 10.45 4.60
CA SER A 355 22.20 9.02 4.91
C SER A 355 22.73 8.32 3.66
N VAL A 356 24.05 8.23 3.60
CA VAL A 356 24.77 7.33 2.72
C VAL A 356 24.19 5.92 2.91
N VAL A 357 23.66 5.33 1.83
CA VAL A 357 23.42 3.89 1.75
C VAL A 357 24.78 3.20 1.78
N VAL A 358 25.32 2.99 2.98
CA VAL A 358 26.43 2.07 3.22
C VAL A 358 26.01 1.23 4.40
N ALA A 359 25.82 -0.06 4.13
CA ALA A 359 25.83 -1.09 5.16
C ALA A 359 27.16 -0.99 5.93
N LYS A 360 27.15 -0.32 7.09
CA LYS A 360 28.13 -0.54 8.15
C LYS A 360 27.55 -1.56 9.11
N SER A 361 27.51 -2.81 8.68
CA SER A 361 27.53 -3.93 9.61
C SER A 361 29.00 -4.31 9.84
N THR A 362 29.40 -4.34 11.12
CA THR A 362 30.56 -5.04 11.69
C THR A 362 31.97 -4.57 11.28
N LEU A 363 32.45 -3.48 11.86
CA LEU A 363 33.89 -3.25 12.09
C LEU A 363 34.15 -2.57 13.45
N ARG A 364 33.42 -2.96 14.51
CA ARG A 364 33.67 -2.40 15.85
C ARG A 364 33.75 -3.42 17.00
N GLU A 365 34.06 -4.67 16.68
CA GLU A 365 34.22 -5.72 17.70
C GLU A 365 35.45 -6.62 17.49
N ALA A 366 36.40 -6.20 16.63
CA ALA A 366 37.64 -6.95 16.39
C ALA A 366 38.91 -6.28 16.97
N GLU A 367 38.79 -5.23 17.78
CA GLU A 367 39.96 -4.47 18.27
C GLU A 367 40.03 -4.36 19.81
N ARG A 368 39.59 -5.40 20.53
CA ARG A 368 39.94 -5.58 21.95
C ARG A 368 40.26 -7.04 22.25
N VAL A 369 41.34 -7.54 21.68
CA VAL A 369 42.09 -8.64 22.29
C VAL A 369 43.39 -8.03 22.80
N PRO A 370 43.60 -7.92 24.13
CA PRO A 370 44.90 -7.55 24.65
C PRO A 370 45.83 -8.74 24.44
N VAL A 371 46.87 -8.55 23.63
CA VAL A 371 48.04 -9.43 23.64
C VAL A 371 48.75 -9.17 24.98
N ARG A 372 48.71 -10.16 25.87
CA ARG A 372 49.63 -10.24 27.01
C ARG A 372 50.96 -10.81 26.49
N ASP A 373 52.05 -10.18 26.90
CA ASP A 373 53.44 -10.64 26.72
C ASP A 373 53.67 -12.07 27.25
#